data_AF-A0A7D5S8D7-F1
#
_entry.id   AF-A0A7D5S8D7-F1
#
_cell.length_a   1.000
_cell.length_b   1.000
_cell.length_c   1.000
_cell.angle_alpha   90.00
_cell.angle_beta   90.00
_cell.angle_gamma   90.00
#
_symmetry.space_group_name_H-M   'P 1'
#
loop_
_entity.id
_entity.type
_entity.pdbx_description
1 polymer ?
#
loop_
_entity_poly.entity_id
_entity_poly.type
_entity_poly.pdbx_seq_one_letter_code
_entity_poly.pdbx_strand_id
1 'polypeptide(L)'
;MSANVLAKIVDFQSLTPGWCYGEGFPFDERLLNKAIELATSLLGQGFEQLDAFPGLNGEVRVTAYQRSPRGNRYYLEFTLEPSDHVITFLCEADGAEEVYREGLSFAECQLLIKNYGRRLCNSYGLSIPGTSTENWRVSRVWPLGHRPQEEGYRSLPESAPLKSVETSVNTYGPSTGTSAANRQFIGCLKATSCLPATCSG
;
A
#
# COMPACT_ATOMS: atom_id res chain seq x y z
N MET A 1 4.87 -5.80 -1.32
CA MET A 1 6.32 -5.49 -1.33
C MET A 1 6.46 -4.02 -1.70
N SER A 2 6.48 -3.13 -0.71
CA SER A 2 6.55 -1.67 -0.88
C SER A 2 7.98 -1.12 -0.74
N ALA A 3 8.83 -1.82 0.01
CA ALA A 3 10.14 -1.34 0.47
C ALA A 3 11.27 -1.36 -0.58
N ASN A 4 11.00 -1.71 -1.85
CA ASN A 4 12.07 -1.88 -2.85
C ASN A 4 11.95 -0.95 -4.07
N VAL A 5 10.95 -0.05 -4.13
CA VAL A 5 10.84 0.88 -5.28
C VAL A 5 11.91 1.97 -5.24
N LEU A 6 12.24 2.50 -4.05
CA LEU A 6 13.23 3.57 -3.92
C LEU A 6 14.63 3.09 -4.29
N ALA A 7 15.03 1.91 -3.81
CA ALA A 7 16.30 1.28 -4.19
C ALA A 7 16.35 0.97 -5.68
N LYS A 8 15.25 0.45 -6.25
CA LYS A 8 15.15 0.21 -7.71
C LYS A 8 15.37 1.49 -8.53
N ILE A 9 14.81 2.64 -8.10
CA ILE A 9 15.04 3.92 -8.78
C ILE A 9 16.50 4.35 -8.67
N VAL A 10 17.13 4.17 -7.51
CA VAL A 10 18.57 4.46 -7.32
C VAL A 10 19.42 3.58 -8.27
N ASP A 11 19.07 2.31 -8.42
CA ASP A 11 19.79 1.38 -9.29
C ASP A 11 19.76 1.80 -10.78
N PHE A 12 18.78 2.62 -11.21
CA PHE A 12 18.74 3.13 -12.58
C PHE A 12 19.96 4.00 -12.94
N GLN A 13 20.63 4.61 -11.95
CA GLN A 13 21.87 5.35 -12.17
C GLN A 13 23.00 4.46 -12.73
N SER A 14 22.94 3.15 -12.49
CA SER A 14 23.95 2.19 -12.99
C SER A 14 23.74 1.78 -14.45
N LEU A 15 22.61 2.15 -15.06
CA LEU A 15 22.28 1.79 -16.43
C LEU A 15 23.12 2.65 -17.41
N THR A 16 24.05 1.99 -18.09
CA THR A 16 24.94 2.63 -19.08
C THR A 16 24.23 2.83 -20.41
N PRO A 17 24.72 3.74 -21.29
CA PRO A 17 24.22 3.84 -22.66
C PRO A 17 24.17 2.47 -23.35
N GLY A 18 23.05 2.17 -24.01
CA GLY A 18 22.79 0.90 -24.69
C GLY A 18 22.28 -0.25 -23.80
N TRP A 19 21.92 0.00 -22.54
CA TRP A 19 21.48 -1.03 -21.58
C TRP A 19 20.30 -1.89 -22.04
N CYS A 20 19.46 -1.36 -22.93
CA CYS A 20 18.33 -2.07 -23.53
C CYS A 20 18.59 -2.26 -25.04
N TYR A 21 19.07 -3.45 -25.43
CA TYR A 21 19.31 -3.83 -26.83
C TYR A 21 20.11 -2.82 -27.68
N GLY A 22 20.97 -2.02 -27.06
CA GLY A 22 21.76 -0.99 -27.73
C GLY A 22 21.10 0.40 -27.84
N GLU A 23 19.87 0.59 -27.37
CA GLU A 23 19.12 1.86 -27.52
C GLU A 23 19.05 2.71 -26.25
N GLY A 24 19.04 2.09 -25.06
CA GLY A 24 18.73 2.78 -23.79
C GLY A 24 19.68 3.93 -23.42
N PHE A 25 19.11 5.07 -23.03
CA PHE A 25 19.85 6.26 -22.58
C PHE A 25 20.15 6.23 -21.08
N PRO A 26 21.23 6.90 -20.63
CA PRO A 26 21.52 7.07 -19.21
C PRO A 26 20.54 8.04 -18.55
N PHE A 27 20.40 7.92 -17.24
CA PHE A 27 19.46 8.71 -16.44
C PHE A 27 20.13 9.94 -15.82
N ASP A 28 19.42 11.07 -15.85
CA ASP A 28 19.82 12.28 -15.15
C ASP A 28 19.58 12.14 -13.63
N GLU A 29 20.55 12.54 -12.82
CA GLU A 29 20.47 12.44 -11.35
C GLU A 29 19.31 13.27 -10.78
N ARG A 30 19.02 14.44 -11.36
CA ARG A 30 17.91 15.27 -10.88
C ARG A 30 16.56 14.62 -11.17
N LEU A 31 16.43 13.97 -12.32
CA LEU A 31 15.25 13.18 -12.66
C LEU A 31 15.05 12.01 -11.69
N LEU A 32 16.12 11.26 -11.37
CA LEU A 32 16.08 10.17 -10.39
C LEU A 32 15.66 10.66 -9.00
N ASN A 33 16.22 11.78 -8.54
CA ASN A 33 15.84 12.39 -7.26
C ASN A 33 14.35 12.79 -7.24
N LYS A 34 13.83 13.36 -8.33
CA LYS A 34 12.39 13.66 -8.46
C LYS A 34 11.52 12.40 -8.43
N ALA A 35 11.96 11.32 -9.08
CA ALA A 35 11.24 10.05 -9.04
C ALA A 35 11.21 9.45 -7.62
N ILE A 36 12.31 9.55 -6.87
CA ILE A 36 12.40 9.17 -5.45
C ILE A 36 11.44 10.01 -4.60
N GLU A 37 11.43 11.33 -4.79
CA GLU A 37 10.49 12.23 -4.09
C GLU A 37 9.04 11.88 -4.42
N LEU A 38 8.72 11.60 -5.68
CA LEU A 38 7.38 11.21 -6.12
C LEU A 38 6.93 9.88 -5.50
N ALA A 39 7.79 8.86 -5.52
CA ALA A 39 7.52 7.58 -4.87
C ALA A 39 7.35 7.75 -3.36
N THR A 40 8.17 8.58 -2.72
CA THR A 40 8.05 8.90 -1.29
C THR A 40 6.72 9.59 -0.98
N SER A 41 6.26 10.51 -1.84
CA SER A 41 4.95 11.15 -1.70
C SER A 41 3.80 10.16 -1.83
N LEU A 42 3.87 9.21 -2.77
CA LEU A 42 2.88 8.14 -2.90
C LEU A 42 2.83 7.27 -1.63
N LEU A 43 3.98 6.83 -1.12
CA LEU A 43 4.07 6.08 0.14
C LEU A 43 3.47 6.90 1.30
N GLY A 44 3.79 8.18 1.39
CA GLY A 44 3.28 9.10 2.43
C GLY A 44 1.77 9.35 2.34
N GLN A 45 1.14 9.08 1.19
CA GLN A 45 -0.31 9.12 1.01
C GLN A 45 -0.98 7.76 1.22
N GLY A 46 -0.23 6.72 1.59
CA GLY A 46 -0.76 5.38 1.89
C GLY A 46 -0.86 4.44 0.69
N PHE A 47 -0.24 4.75 -0.45
CA PHE A 47 -0.11 3.78 -1.54
C PHE A 47 0.95 2.74 -1.16
N GLU A 48 0.55 1.48 -1.01
CA GLU A 48 1.44 0.41 -0.54
C GLU A 48 2.07 -0.41 -1.68
N GLN A 49 1.44 -0.45 -2.86
CA GLN A 49 1.95 -1.22 -3.98
C GLN A 49 2.46 -0.27 -5.05
N LEU A 50 3.78 -0.05 -5.04
CA LEU A 50 4.47 0.78 -6.02
C LEU A 50 5.44 -0.06 -6.86
N ASP A 51 5.68 0.39 -8.07
CA ASP A 51 6.79 -0.10 -8.90
C ASP A 51 7.35 1.05 -9.75
N ALA A 52 8.59 0.92 -10.22
CA ALA A 52 9.23 1.87 -11.10
C ALA A 52 9.89 1.16 -12.28
N PHE A 53 9.94 1.82 -13.43
CA PHE A 53 10.51 1.27 -14.66
C PHE A 53 11.42 2.30 -15.32
N PRO A 54 12.61 1.88 -15.77
CA PRO A 54 13.46 2.71 -16.61
C PRO A 54 12.87 2.75 -18.02
N GLY A 55 12.71 3.96 -18.55
CA GLY A 55 12.32 4.23 -19.92
C GLY A 55 13.52 4.31 -20.85
N LEU A 56 13.29 4.12 -22.15
CA LEU A 56 14.36 3.99 -23.13
C LEU A 56 15.12 5.28 -23.35
N ASN A 57 14.43 6.42 -23.33
CA ASN A 57 15.00 7.74 -23.59
C ASN A 57 15.51 8.43 -22.31
N GLY A 58 15.61 7.69 -21.20
CA GLY A 58 16.01 8.21 -19.89
C GLY A 58 14.82 8.72 -19.06
N GLU A 59 13.57 8.53 -19.52
CA GLU A 59 12.37 8.79 -18.73
C GLU A 59 12.20 7.77 -17.60
N VAL A 60 11.69 8.20 -16.46
CA VAL A 60 11.42 7.30 -15.32
C VAL A 60 9.93 7.18 -15.13
N ARG A 61 9.43 5.96 -15.17
CA ARG A 61 8.03 5.69 -14.87
C ARG A 61 7.88 5.18 -13.45
N VAL A 62 7.00 5.81 -12.67
CA VAL A 62 6.60 5.36 -11.34
C VAL A 62 5.12 5.03 -11.35
N THR A 63 4.77 3.88 -10.80
CA THR A 63 3.41 3.34 -10.82
C THR A 63 2.92 3.06 -9.41
N ALA A 64 1.62 3.25 -9.18
CA ALA A 64 0.94 2.86 -7.96
C ALA A 64 -0.30 2.03 -8.28
N TYR A 65 -0.49 0.96 -7.52
CA TYR A 65 -1.64 0.06 -7.62
C TYR A 65 -2.44 0.16 -6.34
N GLN A 66 -3.73 0.42 -6.45
CA GLN A 66 -4.61 0.57 -5.29
C GLN A 66 -5.94 -0.12 -5.52
N ARG A 67 -6.39 -0.91 -4.55
CA ARG A 67 -7.79 -1.35 -4.51
C ARG A 67 -8.60 -0.38 -3.68
N SER A 68 -9.73 0.06 -4.22
CA SER A 68 -10.71 0.82 -3.45
C SER A 68 -11.47 -0.10 -2.49
N PRO A 69 -12.11 0.44 -1.44
CA PRO A 69 -12.99 -0.34 -0.56
C PRO A 69 -14.15 -1.02 -1.28
N ARG A 70 -14.55 -0.51 -2.45
CA ARG A 70 -15.62 -1.08 -3.29
C ARG A 70 -15.14 -2.20 -4.21
N GLY A 71 -13.84 -2.52 -4.19
CA GLY A 71 -13.24 -3.60 -5.00
C GLY A 71 -12.64 -3.13 -6.32
N ASN A 72 -12.92 -1.90 -6.79
CA ASN A 72 -12.33 -1.36 -8.01
C ASN A 72 -10.81 -1.30 -7.91
N ARG A 73 -10.12 -1.62 -9.01
CA ARG A 73 -8.66 -1.57 -9.12
C ARG A 73 -8.25 -0.29 -9.82
N TYR A 74 -7.46 0.52 -9.13
CA TYR A 74 -6.86 1.72 -9.66
C TYR A 74 -5.39 1.48 -10.00
N TYR A 75 -4.99 1.96 -11.17
CA TYR A 75 -3.62 2.03 -11.63
C TYR A 75 -3.29 3.49 -11.90
N LEU A 76 -2.26 3.99 -11.22
CA LEU A 76 -1.75 5.33 -11.42
C LEU A 76 -0.35 5.21 -12.02
N GLU A 77 -0.10 5.90 -13.11
CA GLU A 77 1.19 5.96 -13.77
C GLU A 77 1.65 7.43 -13.84
N PHE A 78 2.90 7.65 -13.46
CA PHE A 78 3.58 8.93 -13.56
C PHE A 78 4.86 8.70 -14.37
N THR A 79 4.95 9.32 -15.54
CA THR A 79 6.12 9.26 -16.40
C THR A 79 6.85 10.59 -16.33
N LEU A 80 8.05 10.58 -15.75
CA LEU A 80 8.90 11.75 -15.61
C LEU A 80 9.82 11.83 -16.84
N GLU A 81 9.59 12.84 -17.67
CA GLU A 81 10.36 13.05 -18.89
C GLU A 81 11.73 13.68 -18.58
N PRO A 82 12.80 13.30 -19.28
CA PRO A 82 14.15 13.84 -19.06
C PRO A 82 14.23 15.32 -19.50
N SER A 83 13.50 15.71 -20.54
CA SER A 83 13.41 17.09 -21.03
C SER A 83 12.37 17.88 -20.24
N ASP A 84 12.76 19.06 -19.75
CA ASP A 84 11.93 19.99 -18.97
C ASP A 84 11.38 19.46 -17.63
N HIS A 85 11.64 18.19 -17.31
CA HIS A 85 11.15 17.50 -16.13
C HIS A 85 9.63 17.63 -15.94
N VAL A 86 8.91 17.66 -17.06
CA VAL A 86 7.45 17.57 -17.08
C VAL A 86 7.03 16.13 -16.81
N ILE A 87 5.81 15.98 -16.33
CA ILE A 87 5.26 14.69 -15.94
C ILE A 87 4.00 14.41 -16.73
N THR A 88 3.93 13.21 -17.29
CA THR A 88 2.71 12.63 -17.84
C THR A 88 2.06 11.78 -16.77
N PHE A 89 0.75 11.95 -16.58
CA PHE A 89 -0.05 11.24 -15.60
C PHE A 89 -1.17 10.47 -16.29
N LEU A 90 -1.29 9.20 -15.97
CA LEU A 90 -2.38 8.32 -16.36
C LEU A 90 -3.02 7.71 -15.11
N CYS A 91 -4.35 7.67 -15.11
CA CYS A 91 -5.14 6.94 -14.14
C CYS A 91 -6.09 6.01 -14.88
N GLU A 92 -6.03 4.72 -14.55
CA GLU A 92 -6.98 3.73 -15.00
C GLU A 92 -7.80 3.20 -13.82
N ALA A 93 -9.08 2.94 -14.05
CA ALA A 93 -9.94 2.17 -13.16
C ALA A 93 -10.44 0.93 -13.88
N ASP A 94 -10.16 -0.23 -13.29
CA ASP A 94 -10.54 -1.55 -13.82
C ASP A 94 -10.09 -1.79 -15.27
N GLY A 95 -8.95 -1.20 -15.64
CA GLY A 95 -8.32 -1.32 -16.96
C GLY A 95 -8.86 -0.36 -18.02
N ALA A 96 -9.72 0.59 -17.64
CA ALA A 96 -10.16 1.68 -18.50
C ALA A 96 -9.50 2.99 -18.05
N GLU A 97 -8.98 3.76 -18.99
CA GLU A 97 -8.48 5.11 -18.75
C GLU A 97 -9.59 6.01 -18.20
N GLU A 98 -9.40 6.53 -16.99
CA GLU A 98 -10.25 7.56 -16.40
C GLU A 98 -9.71 8.96 -16.70
N VAL A 99 -8.39 9.12 -16.63
CA VAL A 99 -7.73 10.43 -16.74
C VAL A 99 -6.36 10.26 -17.39
N TYR A 100 -6.09 11.12 -18.38
CA TYR A 100 -4.78 11.31 -18.98
C TYR A 100 -4.42 12.80 -18.98
N ARG A 101 -3.18 13.14 -18.60
CA ARG A 101 -2.67 14.51 -18.59
C ARG A 101 -1.18 14.53 -18.91
N GLU A 102 -0.77 15.42 -19.78
CA GLU A 102 0.64 15.68 -20.12
C GLU A 102 1.08 17.04 -19.58
N GLY A 103 2.41 17.26 -19.56
CA GLY A 103 2.97 18.58 -19.29
C GLY A 103 2.80 19.07 -17.85
N LEU A 104 2.56 18.17 -16.91
CA LEU A 104 2.35 18.55 -15.51
C LEU A 104 3.67 18.94 -14.85
N SER A 105 3.63 20.02 -14.09
CA SER A 105 4.71 20.34 -13.17
C SER A 105 4.75 19.35 -12.00
N PHE A 106 5.90 19.28 -11.34
CA PHE A 106 6.05 18.47 -10.13
C PHE A 106 5.07 18.86 -9.03
N ALA A 107 4.81 20.17 -8.86
CA ALA A 107 3.85 20.67 -7.88
C ALA A 107 2.41 20.22 -8.16
N GLU A 108 1.99 20.23 -9.43
CA GLU A 108 0.68 19.72 -9.83
C GLU A 108 0.55 18.21 -9.60
N CYS A 109 1.62 17.45 -9.85
CA CYS A 109 1.66 16.02 -9.53
C CYS A 109 1.53 15.75 -8.03
N GLN A 110 2.19 16.53 -7.19
CA GLN A 110 2.05 16.42 -5.73
C GLN A 110 0.60 16.68 -5.28
N LEU A 111 -0.11 17.61 -5.93
CA LEU A 111 -1.54 17.84 -5.68
C LEU A 111 -2.39 16.65 -6.14
N LEU A 112 -2.11 16.06 -7.30
CA LEU A 112 -2.79 14.86 -7.78
C LEU A 112 -2.61 13.69 -6.80
N ILE A 113 -1.37 13.41 -6.39
CA ILE A 113 -1.04 12.34 -5.43
C ILE A 113 -1.82 12.52 -4.13
N LYS A 114 -1.87 13.74 -3.59
CA LYS A 114 -2.65 14.05 -2.39
C LYS A 114 -4.15 13.83 -2.57
N ASN A 115 -4.70 14.22 -3.72
CA ASN A 115 -6.13 14.04 -4.01
C ASN A 115 -6.49 12.56 -4.17
N TYR A 116 -5.69 11.79 -4.92
CA TYR A 116 -5.89 10.36 -5.08
C TYR A 116 -5.62 9.59 -3.79
N GLY A 117 -4.63 9.98 -2.99
CA GLY A 117 -4.39 9.42 -1.66
C GLY A 117 -5.59 9.58 -0.73
N ARG A 118 -6.18 10.77 -0.68
CA ARG A 118 -7.43 11.03 0.05
C ARG A 118 -8.59 10.16 -0.45
N ARG A 119 -8.74 10.04 -1.77
CA ARG A 119 -9.85 9.32 -2.41
C ARG A 119 -9.74 7.81 -2.29
N LEU A 120 -8.54 7.27 -2.45
CA LEU A 120 -8.29 5.83 -2.62
C LEU A 120 -7.73 5.19 -1.35
N CYS A 121 -6.72 5.80 -0.72
CA CYS A 121 -6.02 5.21 0.42
C CYS A 121 -6.65 5.59 1.77
N ASN A 122 -7.17 6.81 1.90
CA ASN A 122 -7.85 7.29 3.12
C ASN A 122 -9.36 7.00 3.14
N SER A 123 -9.86 6.16 2.24
CA SER A 123 -11.30 5.86 2.13
C SER A 123 -11.79 4.77 3.10
N TYR A 124 -11.10 4.57 4.22
CA TYR A 124 -11.59 3.68 5.28
C TYR A 124 -12.60 4.43 6.17
N GLY A 125 -13.90 4.12 6.02
CA GLY A 125 -14.79 4.00 7.19
C GLY A 125 -16.11 4.77 7.30
N LEU A 126 -16.63 5.51 6.30
CA LEU A 126 -17.93 6.21 6.43
C LEU A 126 -18.92 5.92 5.28
N SER A 127 -19.22 4.64 5.07
CA SER A 127 -20.63 4.27 4.86
C SER A 127 -20.83 2.83 5.32
N ILE A 128 -20.93 2.62 6.63
CA ILE A 128 -21.81 1.55 7.10
C ILE A 128 -23.23 2.09 6.83
N PRO A 129 -24.07 1.44 6.00
CA PRO A 129 -25.48 1.79 5.92
C PRO A 129 -26.09 1.44 7.29
N GLY A 130 -26.11 2.40 8.21
CA GLY A 130 -26.58 2.18 9.58
C GLY A 130 -26.05 3.14 10.65
N THR A 131 -24.98 3.91 10.41
CA THR A 131 -24.45 4.85 11.42
C THR A 131 -24.12 6.24 10.85
N SER A 132 -24.83 6.69 9.80
CA SER A 132 -24.78 8.10 9.43
C SER A 132 -25.68 8.91 10.37
N THR A 133 -25.08 9.68 11.27
CA THR A 133 -25.80 10.80 11.90
C THR A 133 -25.99 11.87 10.82
N GLU A 134 -27.12 11.84 10.11
CA GLU A 134 -27.60 12.99 9.36
C GLU A 134 -27.96 14.10 10.35
N ASN A 135 -26.99 14.90 10.79
CA ASN A 135 -27.35 16.20 11.36
C ASN A 135 -26.21 17.22 11.29
N TRP A 136 -26.33 18.16 10.35
CA TRP A 136 -25.45 19.30 10.16
C TRP A 136 -25.66 20.43 11.21
N ARG A 137 -26.27 20.14 12.36
CA ARG A 137 -26.66 21.16 13.36
C ARG A 137 -26.24 20.89 14.81
N VAL A 138 -25.14 20.18 15.07
CA VAL A 138 -24.58 20.14 16.44
C VAL A 138 -23.09 20.39 16.44
N SER A 139 -22.71 21.62 16.14
CA SER A 139 -21.37 22.15 16.43
C SER A 139 -21.48 23.60 16.86
N ARG A 140 -22.13 23.82 18.01
CA ARG A 140 -21.95 25.02 18.83
C ARG A 140 -22.19 24.66 20.28
N VAL A 141 -21.16 24.18 20.96
CA VAL A 141 -21.06 24.33 22.41
C VAL A 141 -19.65 24.80 22.71
N TRP A 142 -19.53 26.04 23.18
CA TRP A 142 -18.29 26.66 23.63
C TRP A 142 -17.87 26.06 24.98
N PRO A 143 -16.57 25.85 25.24
CA PRO A 143 -16.12 25.33 26.52
C PRO A 143 -15.98 26.50 27.49
N LEU A 144 -17.04 26.84 28.23
CA LEU A 144 -17.00 27.54 29.52
C LEU A 144 -18.44 27.87 29.97
N GLY A 145 -18.86 27.31 31.10
CA GLY A 145 -20.14 27.68 31.73
C GLY A 145 -20.60 26.70 32.80
N HIS A 146 -20.15 26.95 34.03
CA HIS A 146 -20.73 26.53 35.33
C HIS A 146 -21.14 25.06 35.57
N ARG A 147 -20.35 24.42 36.45
CA ARG A 147 -20.73 23.29 37.32
C ARG A 147 -22.01 23.60 38.10
N PRO A 148 -22.94 22.65 38.19
CA PRO A 148 -23.56 22.27 39.45
C PRO A 148 -22.74 21.14 40.07
N GLN A 149 -22.48 21.32 41.36
CA GLN A 149 -21.88 20.37 42.26
C GLN A 149 -22.85 19.21 42.46
N GLU A 150 -22.59 18.05 41.85
CA GLU A 150 -23.20 16.79 42.28
C GLU A 150 -22.16 15.98 43.03
N GLU A 151 -22.60 15.55 44.20
CA GLU A 151 -21.84 14.93 45.27
C GLU A 151 -21.17 13.63 44.81
N GLY A 152 -19.91 13.48 45.22
CA GLY A 152 -19.14 12.28 44.96
C GLY A 152 -19.73 11.09 45.70
N TYR A 153 -20.02 10.03 44.95
CA TYR A 153 -20.22 8.71 45.54
C TYR A 153 -18.88 8.00 45.66
N ARG A 154 -18.46 7.88 46.92
CA ARG A 154 -17.38 7.03 47.42
C ARG A 154 -17.71 5.58 47.08
N SER A 155 -16.81 4.88 46.41
CA SER A 155 -16.87 3.43 46.24
C SER A 155 -16.96 2.75 47.61
N LEU A 156 -18.07 2.06 47.89
CA LEU A 156 -18.23 1.16 49.03
C LEU A 156 -18.40 -0.28 48.49
N PRO A 157 -17.61 -1.26 48.95
CA PRO A 157 -17.59 -2.62 48.44
C PRO A 157 -18.65 -3.52 49.10
N GLU A 158 -19.92 -3.09 49.13
CA GLU A 158 -20.96 -3.81 49.88
C GLU A 158 -22.22 -4.12 49.04
N SER A 159 -22.02 -4.35 47.74
CA SER A 159 -23.08 -4.86 46.85
C SER A 159 -22.57 -6.00 45.98
N ALA A 160 -21.76 -6.88 46.55
CA ALA A 160 -21.47 -8.19 45.96
C ALA A 160 -22.65 -9.14 46.26
N PRO A 161 -23.32 -9.72 45.25
CA PRO A 161 -24.32 -10.75 45.49
C PRO A 161 -23.67 -12.01 46.08
N LEU A 162 -23.96 -12.30 47.35
CA LEU A 162 -23.64 -13.57 48.01
C LEU A 162 -24.72 -14.61 47.62
N LYS A 163 -24.47 -15.34 46.53
CA LYS A 163 -25.06 -16.68 46.34
C LYS A 163 -24.24 -17.49 45.34
N SER A 164 -23.55 -18.50 45.86
CA SER A 164 -23.03 -19.62 45.09
C SER A 164 -24.20 -20.44 44.56
N VAL A 165 -24.40 -20.42 43.25
CA VAL A 165 -25.08 -21.50 42.56
C VAL A 165 -24.03 -22.18 41.70
N GLU A 166 -23.49 -23.25 42.26
CA GLU A 166 -22.79 -24.27 41.49
C GLU A 166 -23.76 -24.79 40.42
N THR A 167 -23.42 -24.54 39.17
CA THR A 167 -23.83 -25.44 38.08
C THR A 167 -22.62 -25.58 37.18
N SER A 168 -22.02 -26.76 37.25
CA SER A 168 -20.93 -27.18 36.40
C SER A 168 -21.39 -27.15 34.94
N VAL A 169 -20.84 -26.24 34.16
CA VAL A 169 -21.00 -26.27 32.70
C VAL A 169 -19.96 -27.25 32.17
N ASN A 170 -20.43 -28.39 31.69
CA ASN A 170 -19.60 -29.36 30.98
C ASN A 170 -19.06 -28.74 29.69
N THR A 171 -17.74 -28.66 29.58
CA THR A 171 -17.01 -28.40 28.34
C THR A 171 -17.06 -29.64 27.45
N TYR A 172 -17.96 -29.66 26.48
CA TYR A 172 -17.86 -30.58 25.36
C TYR A 172 -17.14 -29.88 24.20
N GLY A 173 -15.86 -30.21 24.03
CA GLY A 173 -15.15 -29.96 22.78
C GLY A 173 -15.54 -31.04 21.76
N PRO A 174 -15.76 -30.70 20.48
CA PRO A 174 -15.85 -31.72 19.44
C PRO A 174 -14.46 -32.30 19.19
N SER A 175 -14.25 -33.53 19.65
CA SER A 175 -13.17 -34.42 19.22
C SER A 175 -13.72 -35.39 18.16
N THR A 176 -13.27 -35.23 16.92
CA THR A 176 -13.23 -36.25 15.86
C THR A 176 -12.14 -35.83 14.88
N GLY A 177 -11.23 -36.66 14.38
CA GLY A 177 -10.88 -38.04 14.65
C GLY A 177 -9.48 -38.29 14.09
N THR A 178 -8.74 -39.21 14.71
CA THR A 178 -7.43 -39.69 14.23
C THR A 178 -7.56 -40.29 12.83
N SER A 179 -6.78 -39.80 11.87
CA SER A 179 -6.39 -40.58 10.70
C SER A 179 -4.88 -40.59 10.59
N ALA A 180 -4.31 -41.78 10.68
CA ALA A 180 -2.90 -42.04 10.49
C ALA A 180 -2.54 -41.91 9.00
N ALA A 181 -1.59 -41.04 8.68
CA ALA A 181 -0.66 -41.25 7.57
C ALA A 181 0.54 -40.30 7.74
N ASN A 182 1.59 -40.83 8.35
CA ASN A 182 2.96 -40.38 8.11
C ASN A 182 3.22 -40.31 6.60
N ARG A 183 3.69 -39.16 6.12
CA ARG A 183 4.77 -39.09 5.12
C ARG A 183 5.36 -37.68 5.13
N GLN A 184 6.43 -37.54 5.90
CA GLN A 184 7.45 -36.52 5.67
C GLN A 184 8.01 -36.75 4.25
N PHE A 185 7.97 -35.74 3.39
CA PHE A 185 8.85 -35.72 2.22
C PHE A 185 10.03 -34.80 2.52
N ILE A 186 11.13 -35.46 2.91
CA ILE A 186 12.48 -34.93 2.84
C ILE A 186 12.94 -35.16 1.41
N GLY A 187 13.10 -34.08 0.63
CA GLY A 187 13.79 -34.10 -0.66
C GLY A 187 15.24 -33.68 -0.47
N CYS A 188 16.09 -34.63 -0.10
CA CYS A 188 17.53 -34.44 0.01
C CYS A 188 18.18 -34.34 -1.38
N LEU A 189 19.18 -33.48 -1.49
CA LEU A 189 20.11 -33.32 -2.61
C LEU A 189 20.71 -34.65 -3.07
N LYS A 190 20.81 -34.84 -4.38
CA LYS A 190 21.87 -35.65 -4.99
C LYS A 190 22.60 -34.84 -6.03
N ALA A 191 23.83 -34.47 -5.70
CA ALA A 191 24.88 -34.11 -6.63
C ALA A 191 25.51 -35.38 -7.21
N THR A 192 25.67 -35.44 -8.53
CA THR A 192 26.58 -36.32 -9.31
C THR A 192 26.39 -35.91 -10.78
N SER A 193 27.37 -35.68 -11.65
CA SER A 193 28.84 -35.57 -11.64
C SER A 193 29.20 -35.08 -13.05
N CYS A 194 30.22 -34.25 -13.17
CA CYS A 194 30.80 -33.81 -14.45
C CYS A 194 31.33 -34.99 -15.27
N LEU A 195 31.24 -34.94 -16.61
CA LEU A 195 32.28 -35.34 -17.56
C LEU A 195 32.10 -34.59 -18.91
N PRO A 196 33.18 -34.34 -19.66
CA PRO A 196 33.23 -33.39 -20.78
C PRO A 196 32.84 -34.02 -22.12
N ALA A 197 32.23 -33.23 -23.01
CA ALA A 197 32.13 -33.57 -24.42
C ALA A 197 33.37 -33.08 -25.16
N THR A 198 34.10 -34.03 -25.75
CA THR A 198 35.26 -33.86 -26.61
C THR A 198 34.86 -33.37 -28.00
N CYS A 199 35.70 -32.50 -28.58
CA CYS A 199 35.69 -32.14 -29.99
C CYS A 199 36.04 -33.36 -30.87
N SER A 200 35.36 -33.52 -32.01
CA SER A 200 35.83 -34.21 -33.22
C SER A 200 34.82 -33.98 -34.36
N GLY A 201 35.26 -33.39 -35.47
CA GLY A 201 34.47 -33.19 -36.70
C GLY A 201 34.86 -31.93 -37.43
#